data_AF-A0AAW1ZP00-F1
#
_entry.id   AF-A0AAW1ZP00-F1
#
_cell.length_a   1.000
_cell.length_b   1.000
_cell.length_c   1.000
_cell.angle_alpha   90.00
_cell.angle_beta   90.00
_cell.angle_gamma   90.00
#
_symmetry.space_group_name_H-M   'P 1'
#
loop_
_entity.id
_entity.type
_entity.pdbx_description
1 polymer ?
#
loop_
_entity_poly.entity_id
_entity_poly.type
_entity_poly.pdbx_seq_one_letter_code
_entity_poly.pdbx_strand_id
1 'polypeptide(L)'
;MFIYIKHGDNDQFLVNTNCPVIVLMQHIKTRLRLAESELIDLCDERGMLKFLFQPQNSQESACGLLKARESFIVCVIKCMSDGAYTSVSALLSSVHSAVLETLQTQIDNLEKTRLKQLQIVQALMATSEKNSAQALTKIIKKRKKVTHVSAPDEVQRNTGDKKSRN
;
A
#
# COMPACT_ATOMS: atom_id res chain seq x y z
N MET A 1 23.42 -4.73 -19.95
CA MET A 1 24.26 -4.92 -18.75
C MET A 1 23.92 -6.30 -18.21
N PHE A 2 24.87 -7.06 -17.65
CA PHE A 2 24.60 -8.43 -17.23
C PHE A 2 24.89 -8.64 -15.75
N ILE A 3 24.11 -9.54 -15.13
CA ILE A 3 24.27 -10.03 -13.76
C ILE A 3 24.17 -11.56 -13.76
N TYR A 4 24.64 -12.20 -12.69
CA TYR A 4 24.48 -13.63 -12.47
C TYR A 4 23.33 -13.89 -11.51
N ILE A 5 22.48 -14.87 -11.84
CA ILE A 5 21.45 -15.39 -10.96
C ILE A 5 21.90 -16.77 -10.47
N LYS A 6 22.15 -16.90 -9.16
CA LYS A 6 22.54 -18.15 -8.49
C LYS A 6 21.31 -18.88 -7.97
N HIS A 7 21.27 -20.21 -8.12
CA HIS A 7 20.20 -21.05 -7.60
C HIS A 7 20.65 -22.50 -7.37
N GLY A 8 19.82 -23.30 -6.69
CA GLY A 8 20.03 -24.73 -6.49
C GLY A 8 21.41 -25.06 -5.91
N ASP A 9 22.08 -26.05 -6.49
CA ASP A 9 23.42 -26.50 -6.08
C ASP A 9 24.54 -25.65 -6.68
N ASN A 10 24.47 -24.32 -6.47
CA ASN A 10 25.38 -23.33 -7.05
C ASN A 10 25.35 -23.23 -8.59
N ASP A 11 24.25 -23.64 -9.20
CA ASP A 11 23.99 -23.33 -10.60
C ASP A 11 23.81 -21.82 -10.78
N GLN A 12 24.17 -21.34 -11.96
CA GLN A 12 23.97 -19.93 -12.30
C GLN A 12 23.68 -19.71 -13.77
N PHE A 13 22.96 -18.64 -14.07
CA PHE A 13 22.76 -18.16 -15.43
C PHE A 13 22.86 -16.64 -15.50
N LEU A 14 23.23 -16.16 -16.69
CA LEU A 14 23.40 -14.75 -16.97
C LEU A 14 22.08 -14.15 -17.46
N VAL A 15 21.74 -12.95 -16.99
CA VAL A 15 20.56 -12.20 -17.45
C VAL A 15 20.93 -10.77 -17.82
N ASN A 16 20.29 -10.25 -18.87
CA ASN A 16 20.48 -8.86 -19.30
C ASN A 16 19.51 -7.95 -18.53
N THR A 17 20.05 -7.00 -17.77
CA THR A 17 19.28 -6.05 -16.96
C THR A 17 18.90 -4.77 -17.73
N ASN A 18 19.18 -4.68 -19.03
CA ASN A 18 18.68 -3.59 -19.89
C ASN A 18 17.20 -3.81 -20.26
N CYS A 19 16.35 -4.00 -19.25
CA CYS A 19 14.91 -4.21 -19.39
C CYS A 19 14.18 -3.71 -18.13
N PRO A 20 12.85 -3.49 -18.19
CA PRO A 20 12.06 -3.23 -17.01
C PRO A 20 12.13 -4.38 -15.99
N VAL A 21 12.06 -4.07 -14.69
CA VAL A 21 12.08 -5.06 -13.61
C VAL A 21 11.04 -6.16 -13.81
N ILE A 22 9.82 -5.82 -14.23
CA ILE A 22 8.76 -6.81 -14.46
C ILE A 22 9.16 -7.86 -15.51
N VAL A 23 9.85 -7.44 -16.58
CA VAL A 23 10.33 -8.33 -17.65
C VAL A 23 11.45 -9.22 -17.11
N LEU A 24 12.37 -8.66 -16.33
CA LEU A 24 13.44 -9.43 -15.68
C LEU A 24 12.87 -10.50 -14.75
N MET A 25 11.89 -10.14 -13.90
CA MET A 25 11.27 -11.06 -12.95
C MET A 25 10.53 -12.19 -13.66
N GLN A 26 9.76 -11.89 -14.72
CA GLN A 26 9.09 -12.90 -15.55
C GLN A 26 10.09 -13.86 -16.20
N HIS A 27 11.20 -13.33 -16.74
CA HIS A 27 12.25 -14.14 -17.32
C HIS A 27 12.87 -15.09 -16.29
N ILE A 28 13.19 -14.61 -15.09
CA ILE A 28 13.76 -15.42 -14.02
C ILE A 28 12.79 -16.52 -13.58
N LYS A 29 11.50 -16.21 -13.39
CA LYS A 29 10.47 -17.21 -13.09
C LYS A 29 10.41 -18.30 -14.15
N THR A 30 10.37 -17.91 -15.42
CA THR A 30 10.34 -18.85 -16.55
C THR A 30 11.57 -19.75 -16.55
N ARG A 31 12.77 -19.17 -16.36
CA ARG A 31 14.04 -19.92 -16.33
C ARG A 31 14.11 -20.92 -15.18
N LEU A 32 13.55 -20.56 -14.02
CA LEU A 32 13.54 -21.39 -12.82
C LEU A 32 12.28 -22.25 -12.68
N ARG A 33 11.37 -22.21 -13.66
CA ARG A 33 10.07 -22.94 -13.65
C ARG A 33 9.23 -22.65 -12.41
N LEU A 34 9.28 -21.40 -11.94
CA LEU A 34 8.45 -20.93 -10.84
C LEU A 34 7.04 -20.60 -11.32
N ALA A 35 6.06 -20.64 -10.42
CA ALA A 35 4.70 -20.28 -10.77
C ALA A 35 4.59 -18.76 -11.04
N GLU A 36 3.74 -18.37 -12.00
CA GLU A 36 3.52 -16.94 -12.30
C GLU A 36 3.02 -16.16 -11.08
N SER A 37 2.20 -16.80 -10.23
CA SER A 37 1.68 -16.22 -8.98
C SER A 37 2.71 -16.10 -7.86
N GLU A 38 3.88 -16.72 -7.99
CA GLU A 38 4.89 -16.73 -6.94
C GLU A 38 5.54 -15.36 -6.79
N LEU A 39 5.60 -14.81 -5.58
CA LEU A 39 6.26 -13.55 -5.32
C LEU A 39 7.76 -13.82 -5.13
N ILE A 40 8.59 -13.27 -6.02
CA ILE A 40 10.04 -13.44 -5.96
C ILE A 40 10.74 -12.09 -5.85
N ASP A 41 11.92 -12.11 -5.25
CA ASP A 41 12.87 -11.00 -5.26
C ASP A 41 14.29 -11.54 -5.43
N LEU A 42 15.24 -10.61 -5.56
CA LEU A 42 16.67 -10.91 -5.56
C LEU A 42 17.31 -10.42 -4.26
N CYS A 43 18.24 -11.20 -3.72
CA CYS A 43 19.16 -10.75 -2.69
C CYS A 43 20.61 -10.89 -3.13
N ASP A 44 21.51 -10.11 -2.54
CA ASP A 44 22.96 -10.33 -2.69
C ASP A 44 23.46 -11.43 -1.74
N GLU A 45 24.76 -11.72 -1.79
CA GLU A 45 25.41 -12.77 -0.98
C GLU A 45 25.34 -12.51 0.53
N ARG A 46 24.97 -11.28 0.95
CA ARG A 46 24.78 -10.91 2.36
C ARG A 46 23.31 -11.02 2.79
N GLY A 47 22.41 -11.40 1.88
CA GLY A 47 20.99 -11.50 2.13
C GLY A 47 20.24 -10.17 2.04
N MET A 48 20.83 -9.12 1.47
CA MET A 48 20.13 -7.85 1.31
C MET A 48 19.18 -7.91 0.12
N LEU A 49 17.87 -7.80 0.38
CA LEU A 49 16.84 -7.79 -0.65
C LEU A 49 16.94 -6.53 -1.51
N LYS A 50 16.55 -6.64 -2.78
CA LYS A 50 16.52 -5.53 -3.74
C LYS A 50 15.14 -4.91 -3.89
N PHE A 51 14.12 -5.52 -3.27
CA PHE A 51 12.74 -5.07 -3.25
C PHE A 51 12.17 -4.84 -4.65
N LEU A 52 12.60 -5.64 -5.62
CA LEU A 52 12.17 -5.55 -7.03
C LEU A 52 10.69 -5.88 -7.19
N PHE A 53 10.16 -6.70 -6.29
CA PHE A 53 8.75 -7.08 -6.25
C PHE A 53 7.82 -5.92 -5.87
N GLN A 54 8.35 -4.81 -5.35
CA GLN A 54 7.52 -3.68 -4.96
C GLN A 54 6.89 -3.01 -6.20
N PRO A 55 5.59 -2.68 -6.18
CA PRO A 55 4.88 -2.18 -7.36
C PRO A 55 5.54 -0.96 -8.02
N GLN A 56 6.08 -0.04 -7.22
CA GLN A 56 6.76 1.17 -7.70
C GLN A 56 8.00 0.87 -8.55
N ASN A 57 8.68 -0.27 -8.30
CA ASN A 57 9.91 -0.64 -9.00
C ASN A 57 9.62 -1.41 -10.30
N SER A 58 8.39 -1.87 -10.52
CA SER A 58 8.06 -2.81 -11.60
C SER A 58 8.39 -2.31 -13.01
N GLN A 59 8.24 -1.02 -13.26
CA GLN A 59 8.52 -0.38 -14.55
C GLN A 59 9.91 0.25 -14.62
N GLU A 60 10.63 0.30 -13.50
CA GLU A 60 11.98 0.83 -13.48
C GLU A 60 12.93 -0.04 -14.29
N SER A 61 13.98 0.57 -14.83
CA SER A 61 15.04 -0.18 -15.50
C SER A 61 15.79 -1.03 -14.48
N ALA A 62 15.86 -2.34 -14.69
CA ALA A 62 16.54 -3.25 -13.77
C ALA A 62 18.03 -2.90 -13.60
N CYS A 63 18.67 -2.32 -14.63
CA CYS A 63 20.06 -1.86 -14.53
C CYS A 63 20.26 -0.64 -13.62
N GLY A 64 19.20 0.07 -13.25
CA GLY A 64 19.25 1.14 -12.25
C GLY A 64 19.25 0.61 -10.80
N LEU A 65 18.69 -0.58 -10.58
CA LEU A 65 18.53 -1.19 -9.26
C LEU A 65 19.55 -2.30 -8.96
N LEU A 66 20.07 -2.94 -10.01
CA LEU A 66 20.97 -4.08 -9.91
C LEU A 66 22.35 -3.71 -10.44
N LYS A 67 23.37 -3.90 -9.62
CA LYS A 67 24.75 -3.59 -10.02
C LYS A 67 25.29 -4.61 -11.01
N ALA A 68 25.96 -4.10 -12.06
CA ALA A 68 26.54 -4.91 -13.11
C ALA A 68 27.53 -5.94 -12.55
N ARG A 69 27.58 -7.13 -13.18
CA ARG A 69 28.57 -8.19 -12.93
C ARG A 69 28.54 -8.78 -11.51
N GLU A 70 27.55 -8.43 -10.70
CA GLU A 70 27.31 -9.05 -9.40
C GLU A 70 26.45 -10.31 -9.52
N SER A 71 26.50 -11.12 -8.47
CA SER A 71 25.69 -12.32 -8.32
C SER A 71 24.55 -12.05 -7.35
N PHE A 72 23.35 -12.50 -7.73
CA PHE A 72 22.16 -12.41 -6.91
C PHE A 72 21.53 -13.79 -6.74
N ILE A 73 20.93 -14.02 -5.58
CA ILE A 73 20.21 -15.24 -5.25
C ILE A 73 18.72 -14.94 -5.38
N VAL A 74 17.97 -15.87 -5.98
CA VAL A 74 16.50 -15.74 -6.04
C VAL A 74 15.89 -16.10 -4.70
N CYS A 75 15.02 -15.23 -4.20
CA CYS A 75 14.25 -15.45 -2.99
C CYS A 75 12.77 -15.54 -3.32
N VAL A 76 12.07 -16.50 -2.70
CA VAL A 76 10.61 -16.58 -2.70
C VAL A 76 10.09 -15.94 -1.43
N ILE A 77 9.18 -14.99 -1.58
CA ILE A 77 8.49 -14.31 -0.48
C ILE A 77 7.10 -14.89 -0.35
N LYS A 78 6.71 -15.28 0.87
CA LYS A 78 5.36 -15.75 1.16
C LYS A 78 4.52 -14.62 1.73
N CYS A 79 3.32 -14.49 1.17
CA CYS A 79 2.30 -13.56 1.61
C CYS A 79 1.00 -14.31 1.93
N MET A 80 0.27 -13.82 2.92
CA MET A 80 -1.11 -14.23 3.17
C MET A 80 -2.08 -13.53 2.21
N SER A 81 -3.32 -14.00 2.18
CA SER A 81 -4.38 -13.44 1.32
C SER A 81 -4.72 -11.97 1.62
N ASP A 82 -4.43 -11.51 2.85
CA ASP A 82 -4.57 -10.12 3.28
C ASP A 82 -3.33 -9.26 2.96
N GLY A 83 -2.36 -9.82 2.23
CA GLY A 83 -1.11 -9.18 1.86
C GLY A 83 -0.07 -9.11 2.99
N ALA A 84 -0.25 -9.80 4.12
CA ALA A 84 0.76 -9.87 5.16
C ALA A 84 1.98 -10.66 4.69
N TYR A 85 3.19 -10.10 4.87
CA TYR A 85 4.42 -10.83 4.58
C TYR A 85 4.74 -11.76 5.76
N THR A 86 4.98 -13.05 5.47
CA THR A 86 5.14 -14.07 6.52
C THR A 86 6.53 -14.68 6.56
N SER A 87 7.12 -14.99 5.41
CA SER A 87 8.43 -15.60 5.36
C SER A 87 9.13 -15.38 4.03
N VAL A 88 10.42 -15.67 4.02
CA VAL A 88 11.26 -15.68 2.83
C VAL A 88 12.15 -16.91 2.82
N SER A 89 12.37 -17.46 1.63
CA SER A 89 13.27 -18.58 1.40
C SER A 89 14.16 -18.29 0.20
N ALA A 90 15.45 -18.60 0.31
CA ALA A 90 16.38 -18.50 -0.80
C ALA A 90 16.37 -19.81 -1.62
N LEU A 91 16.34 -19.71 -2.94
CA LEU A 91 16.40 -20.84 -3.85
C LEU A 91 17.84 -21.30 -4.11
N LEU A 92 18.62 -21.47 -3.04
CA LEU A 92 20.00 -21.96 -3.08
C LEU A 92 20.16 -23.05 -2.03
N SER A 93 20.80 -24.17 -2.39
CA SER A 93 20.84 -25.38 -1.55
C SER A 93 21.66 -25.21 -0.27
N SER A 94 22.69 -24.38 -0.30
CA SER A 94 23.55 -24.09 0.86
C SER A 94 23.60 -22.59 1.12
N VAL A 95 22.72 -22.10 2.00
CA VAL A 95 22.70 -20.70 2.43
C VAL A 95 23.12 -20.62 3.88
N HIS A 96 24.08 -19.74 4.17
CA HIS A 96 24.53 -19.52 5.53
C HIS A 96 23.38 -18.98 6.40
N SER A 97 23.26 -19.45 7.65
CA SER A 97 22.16 -19.06 8.56
C SER A 97 22.02 -17.54 8.72
N ALA A 98 23.15 -16.84 8.87
CA ALA A 98 23.16 -15.37 8.96
C ALA A 98 22.50 -14.65 7.76
N VAL A 99 22.57 -15.24 6.55
CA VAL A 99 21.91 -14.70 5.36
C VAL A 99 20.39 -14.92 5.47
N LEU A 100 19.95 -16.10 5.92
CA LEU A 100 18.54 -16.39 6.16
C LEU A 100 17.93 -15.49 7.23
N GLU A 101 18.67 -15.23 8.31
CA GLU A 101 18.27 -14.30 9.38
C GLU A 101 18.14 -12.86 8.87
N THR A 102 19.08 -12.42 8.02
CA THR A 102 19.03 -11.09 7.38
C THR A 102 17.84 -10.95 6.46
N LEU A 103 17.54 -12.00 5.68
CA LEU A 103 16.36 -12.05 4.81
C LEU A 103 15.07 -11.96 5.65
N GLN A 104 14.92 -12.82 6.67
CA GLN A 104 13.71 -12.84 7.50
C GLN A 104 13.52 -11.51 8.25
N THR A 105 14.59 -10.92 8.78
CA THR A 105 14.53 -9.60 9.43
C THR A 105 13.99 -8.52 8.50
N GLN A 106 14.35 -8.53 7.22
CA GLN A 106 13.81 -7.57 6.25
C GLN A 106 12.33 -7.80 5.98
N ILE A 107 11.88 -9.05 5.89
CA ILE A 107 10.46 -9.38 5.75
C ILE A 107 9.65 -8.91 6.97
N ASP A 108 10.14 -9.17 8.18
CA ASP A 108 9.48 -8.73 9.41
C ASP A 108 9.37 -7.20 9.47
N ASN A 109 10.40 -6.49 9.01
CA ASN A 109 10.41 -5.04 8.96
C ASN A 109 9.46 -4.48 7.89
N LEU A 110 9.33 -5.15 6.74
CA LEU A 110 8.31 -4.81 5.75
C LEU A 110 6.90 -4.99 6.31
N GLU A 111 6.64 -6.09 7.02
CA GLU A 111 5.33 -6.33 7.63
C GLU A 111 5.01 -5.28 8.71
N LYS A 112 5.97 -4.95 9.58
CA LYS A 112 5.81 -3.85 10.54
C LYS A 112 5.49 -2.53 9.85
N THR A 113 6.11 -2.26 8.70
CA THR A 113 5.86 -1.04 7.92
C THR A 113 4.46 -1.04 7.32
N ARG A 114 4.03 -2.18 6.74
CA ARG A 114 2.68 -2.37 6.21
C ARG A 114 1.61 -2.17 7.27
N LEU A 115 1.77 -2.75 8.47
CA LEU A 115 0.83 -2.60 9.58
C LEU A 115 0.70 -1.14 10.04
N LYS A 116 1.81 -0.40 10.13
CA LYS A 116 1.78 1.04 10.45
C LYS A 116 1.01 1.84 9.40
N GLN A 117 1.23 1.55 8.11
CA GLN A 117 0.50 2.21 7.03
C GLN A 117 -1.00 1.91 7.08
N LEU A 118 -1.40 0.67 7.36
CA LEU A 118 -2.80 0.29 7.53
C LEU A 118 -3.46 1.03 8.69
N GLN A 119 -2.79 1.15 9.83
CA GLN A 119 -3.30 1.92 10.97
C GLN A 119 -3.51 3.40 10.64
N ILE A 120 -2.58 4.00 9.89
CA ILE A 120 -2.71 5.39 9.44
C ILE A 120 -3.91 5.55 8.52
N VAL A 121 -4.07 4.68 7.52
CA VAL A 121 -5.21 4.71 6.60
C VAL A 121 -6.54 4.56 7.34
N GLN A 122 -6.62 3.61 8.28
CA GLN A 122 -7.83 3.40 9.10
C GLN A 122 -8.16 4.63 9.96
N ALA A 123 -7.16 5.27 10.56
CA ALA A 123 -7.37 6.49 11.34
C ALA A 123 -7.85 7.67 10.46
N LEU A 124 -7.29 7.83 9.26
CA LEU A 124 -7.72 8.84 8.29
C LEU A 124 -9.15 8.59 7.80
N MET A 125 -9.54 7.33 7.58
CA MET A 125 -10.92 6.98 7.21
C MET A 125 -11.90 7.29 8.36
N ALA A 126 -11.58 6.88 9.58
CA ALA A 126 -12.43 7.13 10.75
C ALA A 126 -12.61 8.64 11.06
N THR A 127 -11.60 9.47 10.81
CA THR A 127 -11.70 10.92 10.98
C THR A 127 -12.54 11.57 9.87
N SER A 128 -12.40 11.13 8.62
CA SER A 128 -13.24 11.58 7.50
C SER A 128 -14.72 11.28 7.75
N GLU A 129 -15.04 10.06 8.20
CA GLU A 129 -16.40 9.63 8.53
C GLU A 129 -16.99 10.49 9.66
N LYS A 130 -16.24 10.73 10.75
CA LYS A 130 -16.68 11.62 11.83
C LYS A 130 -16.95 13.04 11.34
N ASN A 131 -16.08 13.59 10.49
CA ASN A 131 -16.25 14.94 9.95
C ASN A 131 -17.50 15.03 9.05
N SER A 132 -17.75 14.03 8.21
CA SER A 132 -18.94 13.97 7.35
C SER A 132 -20.25 13.86 8.16
N ALA A 133 -20.28 13.02 9.20
CA ALA A 133 -21.43 12.88 10.11
C ALA A 133 -21.71 14.17 10.90
N GLN A 134 -20.65 14.87 11.34
CA GLN A 134 -20.78 16.18 11.99
C GLN A 134 -21.28 17.28 11.04
N ALA A 135 -20.89 17.25 9.76
CA ALA A 135 -21.40 18.19 8.75
C ALA A 135 -22.89 17.96 8.46
N LEU A 136 -23.31 16.71 8.29
CA LEU A 136 -24.71 16.32 8.09
C LEU A 136 -25.61 16.75 9.27
N THR A 137 -25.17 16.53 10.50
CA THR A 137 -25.93 16.94 11.69
C THR A 137 -26.03 18.46 11.84
N LYS A 138 -25.01 19.23 11.45
CA LYS A 138 -25.08 20.71 11.40
C LYS A 138 -26.06 21.21 10.34
N ILE A 139 -26.13 20.59 9.17
CA ILE A 139 -27.07 20.94 8.10
C ILE A 139 -28.52 20.65 8.54
N ILE A 140 -28.77 19.50 9.18
CA ILE A 140 -30.10 19.12 9.70
C ILE A 140 -30.56 20.08 10.79
N LYS A 141 -29.68 20.49 11.72
CA LYS A 141 -30.00 21.48 12.76
C LYS A 141 -30.29 22.88 12.18
N LYS A 142 -29.57 23.30 11.13
CA LYS A 142 -29.86 24.56 10.41
C LYS A 142 -31.24 24.54 9.75
N ARG A 143 -31.64 23.44 9.12
CA ARG A 143 -32.98 23.30 8.52
C ARG A 143 -34.11 23.34 9.54
N LYS A 144 -33.94 22.70 10.72
CA LYS A 144 -34.95 22.77 11.80
C LYS A 144 -35.14 24.19 12.37
N LYS A 145 -34.10 25.04 12.36
CA LYS A 145 -34.17 26.41 12.90
C LYS A 145 -34.94 27.41 12.01
N VAL A 146 -35.18 27.09 10.73
CA VAL A 146 -35.89 27.98 9.79
C VAL A 146 -37.42 27.79 9.85
N THR A 147 -37.94 26.75 10.51
CA THR A 147 -39.39 26.44 10.52
C THR A 147 -40.17 27.02 11.71
N HIS A 148 -39.58 27.94 12.49
CA HIS A 148 -40.20 28.51 13.71
C HIS A 148 -40.34 30.05 13.65
N VAL A 149 -40.76 30.60 12.51
CA VAL A 149 -41.31 31.97 12.47
C VAL A 149 -42.53 31.95 11.57
N SER A 150 -43.72 31.78 12.17
CA SER A 150 -45.02 32.32 11.73
C SER A 150 -46.12 31.76 12.64
N ALA A 151 -46.35 32.41 13.77
CA ALA A 151 -47.64 32.38 14.45
C ALA A 151 -48.10 33.85 14.52
N PRO A 152 -49.27 34.22 13.98
CA PRO A 152 -49.86 35.51 14.28
C PRO A 152 -50.71 35.38 15.55
N ASP A 153 -50.35 36.15 16.58
CA ASP A 153 -51.17 36.36 17.77
C ASP A 153 -52.39 37.23 17.42
N GLU A 154 -53.55 36.75 17.85
CA GLU A 154 -54.82 37.45 17.85
C GLU A 154 -54.90 38.33 19.12
N VAL A 155 -55.03 39.67 18.98
CA VAL A 155 -55.49 40.52 20.10
C VAL A 155 -56.51 41.56 19.62
N GLN A 156 -57.63 41.54 20.34
CA GLN A 156 -58.86 42.30 20.21
C GLN A 156 -58.74 43.81 20.52
N ARG A 157 -59.56 44.59 19.79
CA ARG A 157 -60.43 45.72 20.20
C ARG A 157 -59.97 46.62 21.37
N ASN A 158 -59.92 47.95 21.16
CA ASN A 158 -61.11 48.82 21.26
C ASN A 158 -60.82 50.34 21.14
N THR A 159 -61.79 51.01 20.48
CA THR A 159 -62.39 52.35 20.74
C THR A 159 -61.65 53.67 20.50
N GLY A 160 -62.37 54.54 19.77
CA GLY A 160 -62.33 56.00 19.86
C GLY A 160 -61.56 56.68 18.72
N ASP A 161 -62.03 57.73 18.06
CA ASP A 161 -63.30 58.43 18.04
C ASP A 161 -63.23 59.39 16.82
N LYS A 162 -64.39 59.67 16.22
CA LYS A 162 -64.77 60.91 15.51
C LYS A 162 -63.99 61.46 14.28
N LYS A 163 -64.80 61.56 13.22
CA LYS A 163 -65.25 62.79 12.51
C LYS A 163 -64.53 63.23 11.22
N SER A 164 -65.32 63.10 10.15
CA SER A 164 -65.90 64.21 9.35
C SER A 164 -65.23 64.62 8.03
N ARG A 165 -66.08 64.57 6.99
CA ARG A 165 -66.23 65.49 5.85
C ARG A 165 -65.08 65.47 4.82
N ASN A 166 -65.32 65.44 3.52
CA ASN A 166 -66.51 65.57 2.67
C ASN A 166 -66.25 64.72 1.42
#